data_AF-A0A8J7RE08-F1
#
_entry.id   AF-A0A8J7RE08-F1
#
_cell.length_a   1.000
_cell.length_b   1.000
_cell.length_c   1.000
_cell.angle_alpha   90.00
_cell.angle_beta   90.00
_cell.angle_gamma   90.00
#
_symmetry.space_group_name_H-M   'P 1'
#
loop_
_entity.id
_entity.type
_entity.pdbx_description
1 polymer ?
#
loop_
_entity_poly.entity_id
_entity_poly.type
_entity_poly.pdbx_seq_one_letter_code
_entity_poly.pdbx_strand_id
1 'polypeptide(L)'
;MAISRCHEPVPVSVGPCLLGLQPIKVLSSLSGSTSADLLKSVRTLEQMAVDIIEWRIDYIESLNFQSVLSTAIELRMQTSKPLLGTLRTKQEGGNADIDDEAYHALVGDIAGSKLMDAIDVEFSRGRSDELIDIAHDNNTPVILSYHNFDETPSKEELLELFSAMNETKADVIKMAVMPRTPDDVLRLMQCTLQMREHSDKPLITMAMGALGGVTRVAGSLFGSCATFAAAQNASAPGQLPVDTVRSMLDALSIDD
;
A
#
# COMPACT_ATOMS: atom_id res chain seq x y z
N MET A 1 -23.57 -0.76 23.36
CA MET A 1 -22.76 0.43 23.67
C MET A 1 -22.49 1.10 22.34
N ALA A 2 -23.06 2.27 22.06
CA ALA A 2 -22.77 2.98 20.83
C ALA A 2 -21.33 3.49 20.91
N ILE A 3 -20.44 2.93 20.09
CA ILE A 3 -19.08 3.44 19.92
C ILE A 3 -19.26 4.86 19.37
N SER A 4 -18.69 5.87 20.06
CA SER A 4 -18.70 7.25 19.59
C SER A 4 -18.28 7.28 18.13
N ARG A 5 -19.08 7.89 17.24
CA ARG A 5 -18.77 7.95 15.81
C ARG A 5 -17.38 8.53 15.66
N CYS A 6 -16.46 7.66 15.26
CA CYS A 6 -15.09 8.03 14.99
C CYS A 6 -15.10 8.91 13.74
N HIS A 7 -14.12 9.80 13.61
CA HIS A 7 -13.92 10.55 12.36
C HIS A 7 -13.78 9.53 11.21
N GLU A 8 -14.66 9.64 10.20
CA GLU A 8 -14.65 8.77 9.02
C GLU A 8 -13.85 9.46 7.92
N PRO A 9 -12.85 8.79 7.33
CA PRO A 9 -12.07 9.38 6.25
C PRO A 9 -12.93 9.53 4.99
N VAL A 10 -12.55 10.45 4.12
CA VAL A 10 -13.10 10.57 2.77
C VAL A 10 -12.67 9.34 1.96
N PRO A 11 -13.60 8.54 1.42
CA PRO A 11 -13.24 7.35 0.68
C PRO A 11 -12.48 7.67 -0.61
N VAL A 12 -11.48 6.84 -0.92
CA VAL A 12 -10.64 6.97 -2.13
C VAL A 12 -10.92 5.80 -3.06
N SER A 13 -11.23 6.10 -4.33
CA SER A 13 -11.47 5.09 -5.35
C SER A 13 -10.16 4.59 -5.94
N VAL A 14 -9.94 3.28 -5.96
CA VAL A 14 -8.88 2.60 -6.72
C VAL A 14 -9.59 1.61 -7.64
N GLY A 15 -9.82 2.02 -8.89
CA GLY A 15 -10.74 1.33 -9.78
C GLY A 15 -12.14 1.25 -9.14
N PRO A 16 -12.83 0.10 -9.15
CA PRO A 16 -14.11 -0.09 -8.43
C PRO A 16 -13.99 -0.20 -6.89
N CYS A 17 -12.78 -0.26 -6.33
CA CYS A 17 -12.60 -0.44 -4.89
C CYS A 17 -12.57 0.90 -4.15
N LEU A 18 -13.31 1.01 -3.05
CA LEU A 18 -13.25 2.17 -2.15
C LEU A 18 -12.39 1.85 -0.92
N LEU A 19 -11.26 2.56 -0.80
CA LEU A 19 -10.44 2.62 0.40
C LEU A 19 -11.06 3.61 1.40
N GLY A 20 -10.90 3.37 2.70
CA GLY A 20 -11.53 4.16 3.77
C GLY A 20 -12.89 3.65 4.26
N LEU A 21 -13.48 2.65 3.60
CA LEU A 21 -14.75 2.03 4.00
C LEU A 21 -14.58 0.58 4.45
N GLN A 22 -15.47 0.13 5.34
CA GLN A 22 -15.63 -1.28 5.69
C GLN A 22 -16.46 -2.03 4.61
N PRO A 23 -16.22 -3.34 4.40
CA PRO A 23 -15.07 -4.09 4.89
C PRO A 23 -13.76 -3.58 4.25
N ILE A 24 -12.66 -3.61 5.01
CA ILE A 24 -11.35 -3.18 4.53
C ILE A 24 -10.89 -3.98 3.30
N LYS A 25 -10.01 -3.39 2.49
CA LYS A 25 -9.54 -4.03 1.26
C LYS A 25 -8.31 -4.91 1.49
N VAL A 26 -8.26 -6.05 0.83
CA VAL A 26 -7.10 -6.97 0.85
C VAL A 26 -6.32 -6.83 -0.45
N LEU A 27 -5.04 -6.51 -0.30
CA LEU A 27 -4.07 -6.38 -1.38
C LEU A 27 -3.14 -7.58 -1.43
N SER A 28 -2.71 -7.96 -2.63
CA SER A 28 -1.62 -8.91 -2.83
C SER A 28 -0.70 -8.45 -3.96
N SER A 29 0.60 -8.68 -3.79
CA SER A 29 1.62 -8.19 -4.72
C SER A 29 1.95 -9.20 -5.83
N LEU A 30 2.27 -8.67 -7.00
CA LEU A 30 2.95 -9.33 -8.13
C LEU A 30 4.41 -8.90 -8.15
N SER A 31 5.34 -9.85 -8.07
CA SER A 31 6.79 -9.61 -8.00
C SER A 31 7.59 -10.50 -8.96
N GLY A 32 6.98 -10.88 -10.10
CA GLY A 32 7.66 -11.63 -11.15
C GLY A 32 8.64 -10.75 -11.94
N SER A 33 9.80 -11.30 -12.31
CA SER A 33 10.82 -10.56 -13.06
C SER A 33 10.59 -10.52 -14.57
N THR A 34 9.83 -11.48 -15.10
CA THR A 34 9.48 -11.57 -16.52
C THR A 34 7.97 -11.38 -16.73
N SER A 35 7.57 -10.93 -17.92
CA SER A 35 6.14 -10.87 -18.28
C SER A 35 5.45 -12.22 -18.12
N ALA A 36 6.09 -13.33 -18.50
CA ALA A 36 5.50 -14.66 -18.37
C ALA A 36 5.17 -15.02 -16.91
N ASP A 37 6.07 -14.71 -15.97
CA ASP A 37 5.87 -14.96 -14.53
C ASP A 37 4.77 -14.07 -13.95
N LEU A 38 4.74 -12.81 -14.36
CA LEU A 38 3.71 -11.84 -13.97
C LEU A 38 2.34 -12.27 -14.47
N LEU A 39 2.20 -12.68 -15.74
CA LEU A 39 0.94 -13.13 -16.33
C LEU A 39 0.44 -14.44 -15.70
N LYS A 40 1.35 -15.33 -15.30
CA LYS A 40 0.96 -16.53 -14.53
C LYS A 40 0.44 -16.16 -13.14
N SER A 41 1.13 -15.24 -12.46
CA SER A 41 0.80 -14.81 -11.11
C SER A 41 -0.53 -14.02 -11.07
N VAL A 42 -0.75 -13.11 -12.03
CA VAL A 42 -2.00 -12.32 -12.09
C VAL A 42 -3.22 -13.20 -12.34
N ARG A 43 -3.11 -14.24 -13.19
CA ARG A 43 -4.19 -15.22 -13.39
C ARG A 43 -4.55 -15.98 -12.12
N THR A 44 -3.56 -16.21 -11.24
CA THR A 44 -3.83 -16.81 -9.94
C THR A 44 -4.54 -15.81 -9.02
N LEU A 45 -4.03 -14.57 -8.94
CA LEU A 45 -4.64 -13.51 -8.12
C LEU A 45 -6.08 -13.18 -8.54
N GLU A 46 -6.40 -13.28 -9.83
CA GLU A 46 -7.76 -13.06 -10.34
C GLU A 46 -8.76 -14.00 -9.67
N GLN A 47 -8.35 -15.25 -9.39
CA GLN A 47 -9.20 -16.28 -8.79
C GLN A 47 -9.24 -16.23 -7.26
N MET A 48 -8.39 -15.42 -6.63
CA MET A 48 -8.31 -15.30 -5.17
C MET A 48 -9.19 -14.16 -4.65
N ALA A 49 -9.52 -14.20 -3.35
CA ALA A 49 -10.22 -13.12 -2.65
C ALA A 49 -9.32 -11.91 -2.38
N VAL A 50 -8.69 -11.37 -3.42
CA VAL A 50 -7.89 -10.14 -3.43
C VAL A 50 -8.71 -9.04 -4.09
N ASP A 51 -8.78 -7.87 -3.45
CA ASP A 51 -9.53 -6.72 -3.95
C ASP A 51 -8.71 -5.89 -4.94
N ILE A 52 -7.45 -5.61 -4.61
CA ILE A 52 -6.52 -4.81 -5.41
C ILE A 52 -5.21 -5.58 -5.57
N ILE A 53 -4.68 -5.61 -6.79
CA ILE A 53 -3.39 -6.22 -7.08
C ILE A 53 -2.32 -5.12 -7.06
N GLU A 54 -1.29 -5.27 -6.22
CA GLU A 54 -0.10 -4.40 -6.28
C GLU A 54 0.89 -4.98 -7.28
N TRP A 55 1.33 -4.20 -8.26
CA TRP A 55 2.45 -4.59 -9.10
C TRP A 55 3.74 -3.96 -8.58
N ARG A 56 4.64 -4.80 -8.06
CA ARG A 56 5.99 -4.43 -7.63
C ARG A 56 6.90 -4.33 -8.86
N ILE A 57 6.90 -3.15 -9.47
CA ILE A 57 7.62 -2.83 -10.69
C ILE A 57 9.13 -3.02 -10.50
N ASP A 58 9.63 -2.82 -9.29
CA ASP A 58 11.05 -2.98 -8.95
C ASP A 58 11.62 -4.39 -9.21
N TYR A 59 10.79 -5.41 -9.43
CA TYR A 59 11.25 -6.78 -9.72
C TYR A 59 11.56 -7.05 -11.19
N ILE A 60 11.12 -6.20 -12.12
CA ILE A 60 11.31 -6.45 -13.56
C ILE A 60 12.78 -6.32 -13.95
N GLU A 61 13.21 -7.10 -14.94
CA GLU A 61 14.62 -7.12 -15.37
C GLU A 61 15.09 -5.79 -15.98
N SER A 62 14.21 -5.09 -16.69
CA SER A 62 14.54 -3.83 -17.38
C SER A 62 13.69 -2.69 -16.85
N LEU A 63 14.26 -1.91 -15.93
CA LEU A 63 13.59 -0.80 -15.29
C LEU A 63 13.65 0.48 -16.15
N ASN A 64 12.78 0.56 -17.16
CA ASN A 64 12.56 1.75 -17.97
C ASN A 64 11.08 1.86 -18.36
N PHE A 65 10.63 3.07 -18.71
CA PHE A 65 9.22 3.33 -18.97
C PHE A 65 8.64 2.47 -20.09
N GLN A 66 9.37 2.22 -21.18
CA GLN A 66 8.88 1.41 -22.30
C GLN A 66 8.57 -0.04 -21.87
N SER A 67 9.43 -0.62 -21.03
CA SER A 67 9.26 -1.98 -20.50
C SER A 67 8.12 -2.05 -19.48
N VAL A 68 7.97 -1.00 -18.66
CA VAL A 68 6.86 -0.87 -17.72
C VAL A 68 5.54 -0.75 -18.49
N LEU A 69 5.48 0.10 -19.51
CA LEU A 69 4.30 0.34 -20.33
C LEU A 69 3.82 -0.94 -21.04
N SER A 70 4.74 -1.67 -21.71
CA SER A 70 4.37 -2.91 -22.39
C SER A 70 3.84 -3.97 -21.43
N THR A 71 4.50 -4.13 -20.27
CA THR A 71 4.10 -5.11 -19.26
C THR A 71 2.76 -4.73 -18.62
N ALA A 72 2.52 -3.44 -18.36
CA ALA A 72 1.26 -2.95 -17.83
C ALA A 72 0.09 -3.22 -18.79
N ILE A 73 0.28 -3.02 -20.11
CA ILE A 73 -0.74 -3.35 -21.12
C ILE A 73 -1.08 -4.85 -21.07
N GLU A 74 -0.07 -5.72 -21.01
CA GLU A 74 -0.31 -7.17 -20.93
C GLU A 74 -1.04 -7.56 -19.64
N LEU A 75 -0.65 -6.99 -18.49
CA LEU A 75 -1.34 -7.21 -17.21
C LEU A 75 -2.81 -6.79 -17.29
N ARG A 76 -3.11 -5.61 -17.86
CA ARG A 76 -4.47 -5.11 -18.04
C ARG A 76 -5.34 -6.00 -18.92
N MET A 77 -4.75 -6.71 -19.87
CA MET A 77 -5.47 -7.70 -20.68
C MET A 77 -5.81 -8.98 -19.90
N GLN A 78 -5.18 -9.23 -18.74
CA GLN A 78 -5.36 -10.47 -17.96
C GLN A 78 -6.21 -10.31 -16.69
N THR A 79 -6.39 -9.09 -16.18
CA THR A 79 -7.14 -8.85 -14.93
C THR A 79 -8.07 -7.65 -15.06
N SER A 80 -9.25 -7.81 -14.46
CA SER A 80 -10.21 -6.72 -14.26
C SER A 80 -10.08 -6.05 -12.89
N LYS A 81 -9.25 -6.60 -12.00
CA LYS A 81 -9.00 -6.03 -10.68
C LYS A 81 -8.17 -4.75 -10.79
N PRO A 82 -8.37 -3.79 -9.88
CA PRO A 82 -7.53 -2.61 -9.83
C PRO A 82 -6.03 -2.97 -9.69
N LEU A 83 -5.17 -2.23 -10.39
CA LEU A 83 -3.71 -2.31 -10.23
C LEU A 83 -3.17 -1.08 -9.50
N LEU A 84 -2.45 -1.33 -8.42
CA LEU A 84 -1.59 -0.37 -7.75
C LEU A 84 -0.18 -0.51 -8.30
N GLY A 85 0.34 0.52 -8.98
CA GLY A 85 1.72 0.54 -9.46
C GLY A 85 2.67 0.97 -8.34
N THR A 86 3.68 0.14 -8.02
CA THR A 86 4.64 0.44 -6.95
C THR A 86 6.06 0.21 -7.43
N LEU A 87 6.85 1.28 -7.48
CA LEU A 87 8.29 1.21 -7.65
C LEU A 87 8.95 1.35 -6.27
N ARG A 88 9.28 0.22 -5.62
CA ARG A 88 9.91 0.25 -4.30
C ARG A 88 11.43 0.32 -4.43
N THR A 89 12.04 1.36 -3.86
CA THR A 89 13.49 1.54 -3.85
C THR A 89 14.19 0.62 -2.87
N LYS A 90 15.49 0.38 -3.05
CA LYS A 90 16.31 -0.38 -2.08
C LYS A 90 16.32 0.25 -0.69
N GLN A 91 16.27 1.58 -0.60
CA GLN A 91 16.24 2.32 0.66
C GLN A 91 15.00 1.95 1.49
N GLU A 92 13.86 1.72 0.83
CA GLU A 92 12.62 1.27 1.46
C GLU A 92 12.37 -0.24 1.25
N GLY A 93 13.42 -1.06 1.09
CA GLY A 93 13.32 -2.53 1.11
C GLY A 93 12.83 -3.20 -0.18
N GLY A 94 12.89 -2.49 -1.31
CA GLY A 94 12.65 -3.03 -2.65
C GLY A 94 13.92 -3.37 -3.42
N ASN A 95 13.78 -3.58 -4.73
CA ASN A 95 14.89 -3.98 -5.60
C ASN A 95 15.39 -2.86 -6.52
N ALA A 96 14.68 -1.73 -6.60
CA ALA A 96 15.06 -0.64 -7.49
C ALA A 96 16.28 0.12 -6.93
N ASP A 97 17.39 0.00 -7.65
CA ASP A 97 18.62 0.76 -7.41
C ASP A 97 18.63 1.98 -8.35
N ILE A 98 18.03 3.08 -7.89
CA ILE A 98 17.71 4.24 -8.74
C ILE A 98 17.89 5.54 -7.95
N ASP A 99 18.43 6.57 -8.59
CA ASP A 99 18.56 7.90 -7.99
C ASP A 99 17.23 8.67 -7.98
N ASP A 100 17.18 9.78 -7.22
CA ASP A 100 15.94 10.55 -6.99
C ASP A 100 15.35 11.09 -8.31
N GLU A 101 16.21 11.52 -9.25
CA GLU A 101 15.77 12.10 -10.52
C GLU A 101 15.18 11.05 -11.45
N ALA A 102 15.85 9.90 -11.59
CA ALA A 102 15.34 8.80 -12.40
C ALA A 102 14.09 8.16 -11.79
N TYR A 103 13.97 8.10 -10.46
CA TYR A 103 12.74 7.69 -9.78
C TYR A 103 11.60 8.65 -10.09
N HIS A 104 11.84 9.96 -9.92
CA HIS A 104 10.83 10.98 -10.18
C HIS A 104 10.36 10.92 -11.64
N ALA A 105 11.28 10.83 -12.60
CA ALA A 105 10.94 10.71 -14.01
C ALA A 105 10.09 9.46 -14.29
N LEU A 106 10.54 8.28 -13.82
CA LEU A 106 9.84 7.02 -14.11
C LEU A 106 8.47 6.94 -13.42
N VAL A 107 8.36 7.35 -12.16
CA VAL A 107 7.08 7.37 -11.44
C VAL A 107 6.12 8.38 -12.07
N GLY A 108 6.62 9.55 -12.49
CA GLY A 108 5.83 10.54 -13.23
C GLY A 108 5.28 9.99 -14.55
N ASP A 109 6.12 9.31 -15.34
CA ASP A 109 5.68 8.67 -16.59
C ASP A 109 4.65 7.56 -16.33
N ILE A 110 4.84 6.75 -15.27
CA ILE A 110 3.87 5.72 -14.85
C ILE A 110 2.52 6.36 -14.48
N ALA A 111 2.54 7.45 -13.70
CA ALA A 111 1.35 8.19 -13.31
C ALA A 111 0.56 8.71 -14.53
N GLY A 112 1.28 9.21 -15.53
CA GLY A 112 0.72 9.72 -16.80
C GLY A 112 0.23 8.64 -17.77
N SER A 113 0.65 7.39 -17.61
CA SER A 113 0.29 6.29 -18.52
C SER A 113 -1.19 5.91 -18.48
N LYS A 114 -1.91 6.23 -17.37
CA LYS A 114 -3.29 5.80 -17.09
C LYS A 114 -3.50 4.28 -17.12
N LEU A 115 -2.40 3.52 -16.97
CA LEU A 115 -2.44 2.07 -16.89
C LEU A 115 -2.48 1.57 -15.45
N MET A 116 -2.44 2.44 -14.44
CA MET A 116 -2.59 2.10 -13.03
C MET A 116 -3.84 2.77 -12.46
N ASP A 117 -4.55 2.08 -11.56
CA ASP A 117 -5.72 2.63 -10.87
C ASP A 117 -5.33 3.48 -9.65
N ALA A 118 -4.11 3.28 -9.16
CA ALA A 118 -3.43 4.12 -8.19
C ALA A 118 -1.92 3.88 -8.32
N ILE A 119 -1.12 4.80 -7.81
CA ILE A 119 0.34 4.65 -7.71
C ILE A 119 0.81 4.79 -6.27
N ASP A 120 1.90 4.12 -5.94
CA ASP A 120 2.62 4.31 -4.69
C ASP A 120 3.79 5.28 -4.92
N VAL A 121 3.87 6.32 -4.08
CA VAL A 121 4.95 7.32 -4.09
C VAL A 121 5.64 7.27 -2.73
N GLU A 122 6.97 7.15 -2.71
CA GLU A 122 7.76 7.16 -1.48
C GLU A 122 7.89 8.58 -0.93
N PHE A 123 7.49 8.79 0.32
CA PHE A 123 7.57 10.09 0.99
C PHE A 123 9.02 10.55 1.20
N SER A 124 9.93 9.61 1.52
CA SER A 124 11.31 9.92 1.88
C SER A 124 12.22 10.33 0.71
N ARG A 125 11.73 10.28 -0.53
CA ARG A 125 12.50 10.62 -1.75
C ARG A 125 12.53 12.11 -2.07
N GLY A 126 11.73 12.92 -1.36
CA GLY A 126 11.54 14.32 -1.68
C GLY A 126 10.76 14.52 -2.99
N ARG A 127 10.28 15.75 -3.23
CA ARG A 127 9.48 16.12 -4.41
C ARG A 127 8.22 15.26 -4.62
N SER A 128 7.72 14.60 -3.57
CA SER A 128 6.49 13.81 -3.63
C SER A 128 5.30 14.67 -4.05
N ASP A 129 5.24 15.94 -3.64
CA ASP A 129 4.20 16.89 -4.06
C ASP A 129 4.14 17.08 -5.59
N GLU A 130 5.28 17.11 -6.28
CA GLU A 130 5.32 17.22 -7.75
C GLU A 130 4.75 15.96 -8.41
N LEU A 131 5.11 14.78 -7.91
CA LEU A 131 4.54 13.50 -8.38
C LEU A 131 3.05 13.39 -8.10
N ILE A 132 2.60 13.90 -6.95
CA ILE A 132 1.18 13.95 -6.59
C ILE A 132 0.43 14.84 -7.57
N ASP A 133 0.94 16.04 -7.85
CA ASP A 133 0.32 16.95 -8.82
C ASP A 133 0.25 16.32 -10.23
N ILE A 134 1.33 15.65 -10.70
CA ILE A 134 1.33 14.91 -11.98
C ILE A 134 0.27 13.80 -12.01
N ALA A 135 0.15 13.03 -10.93
CA ALA A 135 -0.81 11.95 -10.83
C ALA A 135 -2.25 12.48 -10.82
N HIS A 136 -2.51 13.55 -10.07
CA HIS A 136 -3.81 14.21 -9.98
C HIS A 136 -4.24 14.84 -11.30
N ASP A 137 -3.33 15.47 -12.06
CA ASP A 137 -3.59 15.97 -13.41
C ASP A 137 -4.04 14.84 -14.37
N ASN A 138 -3.65 13.60 -14.06
CA ASN A 138 -4.04 12.40 -14.81
C ASN A 138 -5.22 11.64 -14.21
N ASN A 139 -5.80 12.12 -13.10
CA ASN A 139 -6.85 11.47 -12.31
C ASN A 139 -6.42 10.11 -11.73
N THR A 140 -5.14 9.99 -11.37
CA THR A 140 -4.56 8.80 -10.74
C THR A 140 -4.37 9.08 -9.23
N PRO A 141 -5.09 8.38 -8.34
CA PRO A 141 -4.89 8.47 -6.90
C PRO A 141 -3.48 8.05 -6.46
N VAL A 142 -2.98 8.68 -5.40
CA VAL A 142 -1.66 8.43 -4.83
C VAL A 142 -1.76 7.84 -3.43
N ILE A 143 -1.11 6.69 -3.26
CA ILE A 143 -0.76 6.12 -1.96
C ILE A 143 0.63 6.61 -1.60
N LEU A 144 0.72 7.60 -0.71
CA LEU A 144 1.98 8.10 -0.22
C LEU A 144 2.49 7.18 0.87
N SER A 145 3.68 6.61 0.67
CA SER A 145 4.19 5.52 1.48
C SER A 145 5.48 5.87 2.20
N TYR A 146 5.67 5.25 3.36
CA TYR A 146 6.91 5.27 4.12
C TYR A 146 7.16 3.88 4.72
N HIS A 147 8.41 3.42 4.63
CA HIS A 147 8.83 2.15 5.20
C HIS A 147 10.08 2.31 6.06
N ASN A 148 10.07 1.72 7.24
CA ASN A 148 11.25 1.55 8.08
C ASN A 148 11.47 0.06 8.36
N PHE A 149 12.48 -0.53 7.72
CA PHE A 149 12.81 -1.95 7.85
C PHE A 149 13.69 -2.26 9.06
N ASP A 150 14.22 -1.25 9.74
CA ASP A 150 15.15 -1.41 10.85
C ASP A 150 14.45 -1.37 12.21
N GLU A 151 13.44 -0.50 12.35
CA GLU A 151 12.76 -0.28 13.62
C GLU A 151 11.35 0.31 13.50
N THR A 152 10.71 0.44 14.65
CA THR A 152 9.51 1.26 14.85
C THR A 152 9.97 2.54 15.56
N PRO A 153 9.91 3.72 14.91
CA PRO A 153 10.26 5.01 15.51
C PRO A 153 9.36 5.36 16.70
N SER A 154 9.83 6.23 17.61
CA SER A 154 9.09 6.64 18.81
C SER A 154 7.68 7.14 18.49
N LYS A 155 6.81 7.20 19.50
CA LYS A 155 5.42 7.63 19.28
C LYS A 155 5.39 9.04 18.68
N GLU A 156 6.23 9.92 19.20
CA GLU A 156 6.37 11.31 18.76
C GLU A 156 6.83 11.38 17.31
N GLU A 157 7.91 10.67 16.95
CA GLU A 157 8.42 10.63 15.57
C GLU A 157 7.41 10.04 14.58
N LEU A 158 6.67 8.98 14.97
CA LEU A 158 5.62 8.41 14.14
C LEU A 158 4.49 9.42 13.87
N LEU A 159 4.04 10.14 14.91
CA LEU A 159 2.96 11.12 14.77
C LEU A 159 3.41 12.34 13.97
N GLU A 160 4.65 12.79 14.13
CA GLU A 160 5.24 13.84 13.30
C GLU A 160 5.28 13.41 11.83
N LEU A 161 5.72 12.18 11.56
CA LEU A 161 5.75 11.63 10.22
C LEU A 161 4.34 11.49 9.62
N PHE A 162 3.38 10.97 10.38
CA PHE A 162 1.98 10.91 9.95
C PHE A 162 1.43 12.31 9.63
N SER A 163 1.71 13.30 10.48
CA SER A 163 1.28 14.69 10.25
C SER A 163 1.88 15.25 8.96
N ALA A 164 3.19 15.07 8.75
CA ALA A 164 3.87 15.54 7.55
C ALA A 164 3.33 14.88 6.28
N MET A 165 3.08 13.57 6.30
CA MET A 165 2.43 12.87 5.18
C MET A 165 0.98 13.36 4.99
N ASN A 166 0.26 13.64 6.07
CA ASN A 166 -1.12 14.12 6.04
C ASN A 166 -1.25 15.54 5.47
N GLU A 167 -0.25 16.39 5.63
CA GLU A 167 -0.21 17.75 5.08
C GLU A 167 -0.04 17.80 3.55
N THR A 168 0.47 16.74 2.92
CA THR A 168 0.60 16.63 1.46
C THR A 168 -0.77 16.59 0.78
N LYS A 169 -0.82 16.58 -0.56
CA LYS A 169 -2.07 16.34 -1.30
C LYS A 169 -2.39 14.86 -1.54
N ALA A 170 -1.57 13.92 -1.07
CA ALA A 170 -1.80 12.49 -1.33
C ALA A 170 -3.16 12.00 -0.83
N ASP A 171 -3.73 11.01 -1.52
CA ASP A 171 -5.06 10.50 -1.24
C ASP A 171 -5.09 9.53 -0.07
N VAL A 172 -4.05 8.71 0.08
CA VAL A 172 -3.93 7.66 1.11
C VAL A 172 -2.54 7.71 1.75
N ILE A 173 -2.47 7.57 3.07
CA ILE A 173 -1.21 7.50 3.81
C ILE A 173 -0.89 6.03 4.13
N LYS A 174 0.29 5.56 3.74
CA LYS A 174 0.76 4.19 3.99
C LYS A 174 2.01 4.18 4.84
N MET A 175 2.01 3.46 5.96
CA MET A 175 3.15 3.36 6.87
C MET A 175 3.44 1.92 7.28
N ALA A 176 4.66 1.47 7.03
CA ALA A 176 5.12 0.14 7.43
C ALA A 176 6.42 0.24 8.25
N VAL A 177 6.44 -0.36 9.44
CA VAL A 177 7.60 -0.29 10.35
C VAL A 177 7.98 -1.67 10.89
N MET A 178 9.24 -1.86 11.28
CA MET A 178 9.73 -3.13 11.81
C MET A 178 9.69 -3.17 13.34
N PRO A 179 8.81 -3.94 13.98
CA PRO A 179 8.79 -4.06 15.42
C PRO A 179 9.93 -4.96 15.93
N ARG A 180 10.60 -4.54 17.00
CA ARG A 180 11.56 -5.34 17.78
C ARG A 180 10.92 -5.88 19.06
N THR A 181 9.84 -5.25 19.53
CA THR A 181 9.10 -5.66 20.75
C THR A 181 7.58 -5.62 20.55
N PRO A 182 6.78 -6.31 21.39
CA PRO A 182 5.33 -6.17 21.37
C PRO A 182 4.85 -4.73 21.60
N ASP A 183 5.58 -3.94 22.41
CA ASP A 183 5.26 -2.52 22.63
C ASP A 183 5.40 -1.69 21.34
N ASP A 184 6.29 -2.09 20.42
CA ASP A 184 6.43 -1.45 19.11
C ASP A 184 5.17 -1.66 18.25
N VAL A 185 4.60 -2.87 18.31
CA VAL A 185 3.35 -3.20 17.64
C VAL A 185 2.20 -2.37 18.20
N LEU A 186 2.08 -2.30 19.54
CA LEU A 186 1.06 -1.48 20.20
C LEU A 186 1.21 0.00 19.86
N ARG A 187 2.45 0.50 19.84
CA ARG A 187 2.76 1.90 19.50
C ARG A 187 2.31 2.27 18.11
N LEU A 188 2.58 1.45 17.08
CA LEU A 188 2.07 1.70 15.74
C LEU A 188 0.53 1.72 15.72
N MET A 189 -0.12 0.77 16.38
CA MET A 189 -1.59 0.68 16.43
C MET A 189 -2.20 1.90 17.15
N GLN A 190 -1.57 2.37 18.22
CA GLN A 190 -1.95 3.59 18.93
C GLN A 190 -1.81 4.83 18.06
N CYS A 191 -0.68 4.98 17.35
CA CYS A 191 -0.49 6.10 16.41
C CYS A 191 -1.51 6.05 15.26
N THR A 192 -1.81 4.85 14.74
CA THR A 192 -2.84 4.67 13.71
C THR A 192 -4.21 5.13 14.20
N LEU A 193 -4.61 4.70 15.41
CA LEU A 193 -5.88 5.09 16.03
C LEU A 193 -5.97 6.60 16.25
N GLN A 194 -4.90 7.20 16.77
CA GLN A 194 -4.83 8.64 16.98
C GLN A 194 -4.91 9.39 15.65
N MET A 195 -4.20 8.93 14.62
CA MET A 195 -4.20 9.60 13.31
C MET A 195 -5.54 9.47 12.60
N ARG A 196 -6.26 8.34 12.75
CA ARG A 196 -7.63 8.17 12.23
C ARG A 196 -8.56 9.28 12.72
N GLU A 197 -8.38 9.77 13.94
CA GLU A 197 -9.21 10.84 14.51
C GLU A 197 -8.87 12.24 13.96
N HIS A 198 -7.73 12.39 13.28
CA HIS A 198 -7.17 13.68 12.84
C HIS A 198 -6.91 13.75 11.33
N SER A 199 -7.21 12.69 10.57
CA SER A 199 -6.98 12.61 9.13
C SER A 199 -8.29 12.32 8.39
N ASP A 200 -8.62 13.18 7.44
CA ASP A 200 -9.66 12.90 6.45
C ASP A 200 -9.20 11.84 5.42
N LYS A 201 -7.93 11.42 5.43
CA LYS A 201 -7.37 10.47 4.46
C LYS A 201 -7.44 9.04 4.99
N PRO A 202 -7.77 8.05 4.15
CA PRO A 202 -7.61 6.65 4.53
C PRO A 202 -6.16 6.33 4.90
N LEU A 203 -5.98 5.47 5.91
CA LEU A 203 -4.68 5.03 6.38
C LEU A 203 -4.45 3.57 6.02
N ILE A 204 -3.23 3.20 5.66
CA ILE A 204 -2.79 1.81 5.50
C ILE A 204 -1.56 1.62 6.38
N THR A 205 -1.74 1.02 7.55
CA THR A 205 -0.63 0.83 8.50
C THR A 205 -0.39 -0.64 8.78
N MET A 206 0.88 -1.00 8.95
CA MET A 206 1.27 -2.37 9.34
C MET A 206 2.61 -2.41 10.05
N ALA A 207 2.68 -3.22 11.10
CA ALA A 207 3.95 -3.65 11.66
C ALA A 207 4.40 -4.88 10.87
N MET A 208 5.64 -4.87 10.39
CA MET A 208 6.22 -5.94 9.59
C MET A 208 6.69 -7.12 10.45
N GLY A 209 7.11 -8.20 9.80
CA GLY A 209 7.66 -9.37 10.46
C GLY A 209 6.60 -10.19 11.21
N ALA A 210 7.04 -11.30 11.80
CA ALA A 210 6.14 -12.23 12.50
C ALA A 210 5.42 -11.57 13.68
N LEU A 211 6.13 -10.69 14.42
CA LEU A 211 5.59 -9.99 15.58
C LEU A 211 4.47 -9.03 15.21
N GLY A 212 4.57 -8.39 14.05
CA GLY A 212 3.58 -7.44 13.54
C GLY A 212 2.38 -8.09 12.84
N GLY A 213 2.34 -9.41 12.66
CA GLY A 213 1.29 -10.11 11.92
C GLY A 213 -0.13 -9.78 12.40
N VAL A 214 -0.33 -9.51 13.70
CA VAL A 214 -1.62 -9.09 14.27
C VAL A 214 -2.13 -7.78 13.67
N THR A 215 -1.25 -6.85 13.28
CA THR A 215 -1.65 -5.57 12.69
C THR A 215 -2.31 -5.73 11.31
N ARG A 216 -2.00 -6.82 10.60
CA ARG A 216 -2.57 -7.12 9.28
C ARG A 216 -4.03 -7.56 9.32
N VAL A 217 -4.54 -7.92 10.50
CA VAL A 217 -5.92 -8.40 10.69
C VAL A 217 -6.69 -7.53 11.68
N ALA A 218 -6.06 -7.12 12.78
CA ALA A 218 -6.68 -6.24 13.77
C ALA A 218 -6.60 -4.76 13.38
N GLY A 219 -5.77 -4.37 12.40
CA GLY A 219 -5.55 -2.98 12.00
C GLY A 219 -6.83 -2.25 11.57
N SER A 220 -7.82 -2.97 11.04
CA SER A 220 -9.14 -2.42 10.68
C SER A 220 -9.84 -1.76 11.86
N LEU A 221 -9.66 -2.27 13.07
CA LEU A 221 -10.24 -1.72 14.31
C LEU A 221 -9.61 -0.38 14.70
N PHE A 222 -8.34 -0.18 14.33
CA PHE A 222 -7.54 0.99 14.70
C PHE A 222 -7.46 2.04 13.59
N GLY A 223 -8.03 1.78 12.41
CA GLY A 223 -8.12 2.76 11.32
C GLY A 223 -7.36 2.41 10.05
N SER A 224 -6.66 1.28 9.99
CA SER A 224 -6.06 0.80 8.75
C SER A 224 -7.15 0.28 7.81
N CYS A 225 -7.38 0.94 6.67
CA CYS A 225 -8.47 0.65 5.75
C CYS A 225 -8.15 -0.43 4.71
N ALA A 226 -6.91 -0.95 4.73
CA ALA A 226 -6.49 -2.01 3.85
C ALA A 226 -5.33 -2.82 4.46
N THR A 227 -5.13 -4.03 3.96
CA THR A 227 -4.06 -4.91 4.42
C THR A 227 -3.42 -5.67 3.27
N PHE A 228 -2.14 -6.02 3.42
CA PHE A 228 -1.40 -6.82 2.45
C PHE A 228 -1.30 -8.26 2.92
N ALA A 229 -1.69 -9.19 2.04
CA ALA A 229 -1.69 -10.63 2.25
C ALA A 229 -0.88 -11.34 1.15
N ALA A 230 -0.34 -12.52 1.48
CA ALA A 230 0.43 -13.32 0.55
C ALA A 230 -0.48 -14.27 -0.24
N ALA A 231 -0.33 -14.27 -1.56
CA ALA A 231 -1.02 -15.24 -2.41
C ALA A 231 -0.29 -16.59 -2.52
N GLN A 232 0.99 -16.56 -2.86
CA GLN A 232 1.87 -17.74 -2.93
C GLN A 232 3.18 -17.48 -2.19
N ASN A 233 3.85 -16.37 -2.53
CA ASN A 233 5.03 -15.88 -1.85
C ASN A 233 4.69 -14.55 -1.15
N ALA A 234 5.27 -14.33 0.02
CA ALA A 234 5.16 -13.06 0.72
C ALA A 234 6.05 -11.99 0.05
N SER A 235 5.51 -10.79 -0.21
CA SER A 235 6.29 -9.64 -0.71
C SER A 235 6.94 -8.81 0.40
N ALA A 236 6.53 -9.02 1.65
CA ALA A 236 7.12 -8.42 2.85
C ALA A 236 7.07 -9.43 4.03
N PRO A 237 8.01 -9.35 4.99
CA PRO A 237 8.02 -10.25 6.14
C PRO A 237 6.70 -10.21 6.93
N GLY A 238 6.21 -11.40 7.32
CA GLY A 238 5.02 -11.54 8.17
C GLY A 238 3.67 -11.44 7.44
N GLN A 239 3.62 -11.49 6.11
CA GLN A 239 2.35 -11.62 5.39
C GLN A 239 1.69 -12.97 5.65
N LEU A 240 0.41 -12.93 6.00
CA LEU A 240 -0.44 -14.11 6.16
C LEU A 240 -1.07 -14.46 4.79
N PRO A 241 -1.41 -15.74 4.55
CA PRO A 241 -2.12 -16.13 3.33
C PRO A 241 -3.45 -15.37 3.17
N VAL A 242 -3.84 -15.04 1.93
CA VAL A 242 -5.09 -14.32 1.62
C VAL A 242 -6.31 -14.95 2.31
N ASP A 243 -6.47 -16.27 2.19
CA ASP A 243 -7.62 -16.98 2.77
C ASP A 243 -7.65 -16.89 4.31
N THR A 244 -6.48 -16.92 4.93
CA THR A 244 -6.32 -16.72 6.38
C THR A 244 -6.72 -15.31 6.78
N VAL A 245 -6.23 -14.29 6.05
CA VAL A 245 -6.58 -12.89 6.32
C VAL A 245 -8.07 -12.66 6.17
N ARG A 246 -8.70 -13.17 5.10
CA ARG A 246 -10.15 -13.07 4.91
C ARG A 246 -10.93 -13.71 6.04
N SER A 247 -10.59 -14.96 6.39
CA SER A 247 -11.25 -15.66 7.49
C SER A 247 -11.12 -14.92 8.82
N MET A 248 -9.97 -14.29 9.08
CA MET A 248 -9.76 -13.49 10.30
C MET A 248 -10.51 -12.16 10.25
N LEU A 249 -10.57 -11.48 9.10
CA LEU A 249 -11.35 -10.26 8.95
C LEU A 249 -12.85 -10.53 9.12
N ASP A 250 -13.36 -11.62 8.56
CA ASP A 250 -14.76 -12.04 8.73
C ASP A 250 -15.06 -12.45 10.18
N ALA A 251 -14.08 -13.01 10.91
CA ALA A 251 -14.25 -13.36 12.32
C ALA A 251 -14.14 -12.14 13.26
N LEU A 252 -13.42 -11.10 12.84
CA LEU A 252 -13.20 -9.87 13.61
C LEU A 252 -14.14 -8.73 13.19
N SER A 253 -14.92 -8.90 12.12
CA SER A 253 -15.89 -7.91 11.69
C SER A 253 -16.88 -7.66 12.82
N ILE A 254 -16.97 -6.41 13.24
CA ILE A 254 -17.98 -5.97 14.19
C ILE A 254 -19.19 -5.61 13.34
N ASP A 255 -20.31 -6.30 13.55
CA ASP A 255 -21.59 -5.89 12.95
C ASP A 255 -21.93 -4.49 13.48
N ASP A 256 -22.12 -3.53 12.57
CA ASP A 256 -22.58 -2.16 12.88
C ASP A 256 -24.05 -2.12 13.37
#